data_AF-A0A945WT83-F1
#
_entry.id   AF-A0A945WT83-F1
#
_cell.length_a   1.000
_cell.length_b   1.000
_cell.length_c   1.000
_cell.angle_alpha   90.00
_cell.angle_beta   90.00
_cell.angle_gamma   90.00
#
_symmetry.space_group_name_H-M   'P 1'
#
loop_
_entity.id
_entity.type
_entity.pdbx_description
1 polymer ?
#
loop_
_entity_poly.entity_id
_entity_poly.type
_entity_poly.pdbx_seq_one_letter_code
_entity_poly.pdbx_strand_id
1 'polypeptide(L)' 'VEYPDSYPADEPNRRAPDIRKAKLQLEFAPAVDLDEGLKRFLDWADKVYTGEQ' A
#
# COMPACT_ATOMS: atom_id res chain seq x y z
N VAL A 1 7.05 -18.12 -3.23
CA VAL A 1 5.92 -17.79 -2.34
C VAL A 1 4.76 -18.65 -2.79
N GLU A 2 4.34 -19.59 -1.97
CA GLU A 2 3.10 -20.34 -2.22
C GLU A 2 1.92 -19.54 -1.69
N TYR A 3 0.89 -19.42 -2.51
CA TYR A 3 -0.35 -18.74 -2.14
C TYR A 3 -1.38 -19.77 -1.68
N PRO A 4 -2.29 -19.42 -0.75
CA PRO A 4 -3.38 -20.31 -0.35
C PRO A 4 -4.32 -20.64 -1.51
N ASP A 5 -4.98 -21.80 -1.48
CA ASP A 5 -6.01 -22.17 -2.48
C ASP A 5 -7.19 -21.19 -2.52
N SER A 6 -7.41 -20.43 -1.43
CA SER A 6 -8.42 -19.37 -1.34
C SER A 6 -7.98 -18.04 -1.95
N TYR A 7 -6.78 -17.95 -2.53
CA TYR A 7 -6.30 -16.72 -3.14
C TYR A 7 -7.14 -16.44 -4.40
N PRO A 8 -7.71 -15.23 -4.56
CA PRO A 8 -8.57 -14.93 -5.70
C PRO A 8 -7.87 -15.18 -7.03
N ALA A 9 -8.43 -16.09 -7.84
CA ALA A 9 -7.85 -16.47 -9.14
C ALA A 9 -7.82 -15.30 -10.16
N ASP A 10 -8.70 -14.31 -9.96
CA ASP A 10 -8.85 -13.17 -10.86
C ASP A 10 -7.88 -12.02 -10.56
N GLU A 11 -7.07 -12.13 -9.49
CA GLU A 11 -6.12 -11.10 -9.11
C GLU A 11 -4.68 -11.44 -9.54
N PRO A 12 -3.88 -10.44 -9.98
CA PRO A 12 -2.47 -10.66 -10.26
C PRO A 12 -1.71 -11.08 -8.99
N ASN A 13 -0.95 -12.16 -9.09
CA ASN A 13 -0.12 -12.68 -7.99
C ASN A 13 0.87 -11.64 -7.42
N ARG A 14 1.31 -10.68 -8.25
CA ARG A 14 2.22 -9.60 -7.83
C ARG A 14 1.85 -8.28 -8.49
N ARG A 15 1.76 -7.22 -7.68
CA ARG A 15 1.62 -5.84 -8.14
C ARG A 15 2.90 -5.06 -7.80
N ALA A 16 3.66 -4.69 -8.83
CA ALA A 16 4.89 -3.92 -8.69
C ALA A 16 5.05 -3.00 -9.91
N PRO A 17 4.31 -1.87 -9.95
CA PRO A 17 4.33 -0.99 -11.11
C PRO A 17 5.70 -0.33 -11.29
N ASP A 18 6.13 -0.20 -12.54
CA ASP A 18 7.26 0.65 -12.92
C ASP A 18 6.79 2.12 -12.99
N ILE A 19 7.33 2.95 -12.10
CA ILE A 19 6.97 4.37 -11.98
C ILE A 19 7.86 5.33 -12.80
N ARG A 20 8.71 4.82 -13.71
CA ARG A 20 9.60 5.66 -14.54
C ARG A 20 8.86 6.77 -15.29
N LYS A 21 7.67 6.49 -15.84
CA LYS A 21 6.87 7.49 -16.57
C LYS A 21 6.55 8.71 -15.71
N ALA A 22 6.09 8.48 -14.47
CA ALA A 22 5.75 9.56 -13.54
C ALA A 22 6.99 10.39 -13.16
N LYS A 23 8.13 9.72 -12.92
CA LYS A 23 9.41 10.39 -12.64
C LYS A 23 9.83 11.32 -13.78
N LEU A 24 9.77 10.82 -15.02
CA LEU A 24 10.25 11.56 -16.20
C LEU A 24 9.32 12.68 -16.64
N GLN A 25 8.01 12.48 -16.54
CA GLN A 25 7.02 13.39 -17.12
C GLN A 25 6.44 14.37 -16.10
N LEU A 26 6.47 14.02 -14.81
CA LEU A 26 5.85 14.81 -13.75
C LEU A 26 6.84 15.18 -12.65
N GLU A 27 8.12 14.82 -12.80
CA GLU A 27 9.14 14.98 -11.75
C GLU A 27 8.71 14.34 -10.41
N PHE A 28 7.86 13.31 -10.48
CA PHE A 28 7.27 12.70 -9.30
C PHE A 28 8.30 11.87 -8.52
N ALA A 29 8.45 12.18 -7.24
CA ALA A 29 9.24 11.38 -6.29
C ALA A 29 8.32 10.90 -5.15
N PRO A 30 8.20 9.57 -4.91
CA PRO A 30 7.51 9.06 -3.73
C PRO A 30 8.20 9.58 -2.46
N ALA A 31 7.48 10.34 -1.64
CA ALA A 31 8.04 10.96 -0.44
C ALA A 31 7.85 10.10 0.83
N VAL A 32 6.99 9.09 0.77
CA VAL A 32 6.62 8.24 1.89
C VAL A 32 6.81 6.79 1.47
N ASP A 33 7.64 6.06 2.21
CA ASP A 33 7.81 4.63 2.03
C ASP A 33 6.69 3.84 2.74
N LEU A 34 6.70 2.51 2.58
CA LEU A 34 5.67 1.66 3.15
C LEU A 34 5.65 1.71 4.68
N ASP A 35 6.82 1.64 5.31
CA ASP A 35 6.93 1.56 6.77
C ASP A 35 6.44 2.85 7.44
N GLU A 36 6.81 4.00 6.89
CA GLU A 36 6.34 5.31 7.33
C GLU A 36 4.84 5.48 7.07
N GLY A 37 4.35 5.03 5.90
CA GLY A 37 2.93 5.05 5.58
C GLY A 37 2.08 4.22 6.55
N LEU A 38 2.56 3.04 6.93
CA LEU A 38 1.90 2.17 7.90
C LEU A 38 1.83 2.80 9.29
N LYS A 39 2.91 3.41 9.77
CA LYS A 39 2.92 4.11 11.07
C LYS A 39 1.87 5.22 11.09
N ARG A 40 1.88 6.10 10.09
CA ARG A 40 0.91 7.21 9.99
C ARG A 40 -0.53 6.72 9.96
N PHE A 41 -0.78 5.64 9.22
CA PHE A 41 -2.11 5.06 9.14
C PHE A 41 -2.56 4.48 10.47
N LEU A 42 -1.72 3.68 11.13
CA LEU A 42 -2.07 3.06 12.42
C LEU A 42 -2.23 4.09 13.54
N ASP A 43 -1.36 5.10 13.58
CA ASP A 43 -1.48 6.22 14.53
C ASP A 43 -2.79 7.00 14.37
N TRP A 44 -3.27 7.13 13.13
CA TRP A 44 -4.57 7.74 12.85
C TRP A 44 -5.71 6.79 13.24
N ALA A 45 -5.62 5.53 12.83
CA ALA A 45 -6.66 4.53 13.05
C ALA A 45 -6.92 4.30 14.55
N ASP A 46 -5.87 4.22 15.37
CA ASP A 46 -5.95 4.05 16.82
C ASP A 46 -6.75 5.18 17.49
N LYS A 47 -6.62 6.41 16.98
CA LYS A 47 -7.35 7.58 17.51
C LYS A 47 -8.80 7.64 17.04
N VAL A 48 -9.08 7.14 15.84
CA VAL A 48 -10.39 7.28 15.20
C VAL A 48 -11.31 6.11 15.51
N TYR A 49 -10.76 4.89 15.56
CA TYR A 49 -11.50 3.68 15.84
C TYR A 49 -11.31 3.27 17.30
N THR A 50 -12.01 3.94 18.20
CA THR A 50 -11.93 3.69 19.65
C THR A 50 -12.72 2.48 20.11
N GLY A 51 -13.51 1.86 19.23
CA GLY A 51 -14.32 0.68 19.55
C GLY A 51 -15.52 0.96 20.46
N GLU A 52 -15.81 2.22 20.77
CA GLU A 52 -17.05 2.62 21.44
C GLU A 52 -18.20 2.61 20.42
N GLN A 53 -19.21 1.78 20.67
CA GLN A 53 -20.47 1.70 19.91
C GLN A 53 -21.61 2.40 20.64
#